data_AF-A0A8H3U588-F1
#
_entry.id   AF-A0A8H3U588-F1
#
_cell.length_a   1.000
_cell.length_b   1.000
_cell.length_c   1.000
_cell.angle_alpha   90.00
_cell.angle_beta   90.00
_cell.angle_gamma   90.00
#
_symmetry.space_group_name_H-M   'P 1'
#
loop_
_entity.id
_entity.type
_entity.pdbx_description
1 polymer ?
#
loop_
_entity_poly.entity_id
_entity_poly.type
_entity_poly.pdbx_seq_one_letter_code
_entity_poly.pdbx_strand_id
1 'polypeptide(L)'
;MPSIIQSALMFEALVTFPPGALLIVAPNWTLSKLLPTTTTLAGIPASTTFLAQMVGSLIVALTVPLAMSIQDRPHVAESRRVAYWLLGAGELLLIPLLLAKEGSSGFADGILKTGAVQMVPFLVWRAIVLLGKPEWLAEASTFEKKRK
;
A
#
# COMPACT_ATOMS: atom_id res chain seq x y z
N MET A 1 -1.93 -6.65 -24.89
CA MET A 1 -1.18 -7.20 -23.74
C MET A 1 -1.05 -6.07 -22.73
N PRO A 2 -1.29 -6.32 -21.44
CA PRO A 2 -1.14 -5.27 -20.42
C PRO A 2 0.30 -4.77 -20.39
N SER A 3 0.48 -3.45 -20.25
CA SER A 3 1.82 -2.86 -20.12
C SER A 3 2.48 -3.29 -18.80
N ILE A 4 3.80 -3.11 -18.71
CA ILE A 4 4.56 -3.40 -17.48
C ILE A 4 3.95 -2.65 -16.28
N ILE A 5 3.54 -1.39 -16.48
CA ILE A 5 2.90 -0.58 -15.43
C ILE A 5 1.50 -1.07 -15.09
N GLN A 6 0.70 -1.50 -16.07
CA GLN A 6 -0.62 -2.06 -15.77
C GLN A 6 -0.51 -3.34 -14.94
N SER A 7 0.45 -4.20 -15.28
CA SER A 7 0.72 -5.42 -14.52
C SER A 7 1.21 -5.11 -13.11
N ALA A 8 2.12 -4.14 -12.97
CA ALA A 8 2.60 -3.68 -11.66
C ALA A 8 1.47 -3.06 -10.81
N LEU A 9 0.64 -2.19 -11.38
CA LEU A 9 -0.50 -1.58 -10.69
C LEU A 9 -1.55 -2.61 -10.26
N MET A 10 -1.83 -3.59 -11.12
CA MET A 10 -2.71 -4.72 -10.77
C MET A 10 -2.15 -5.51 -9.59
N PHE A 11 -0.85 -5.81 -9.62
CA PHE A 11 -0.18 -6.51 -8.53
C PHE A 11 -0.20 -5.69 -7.23
N GLU A 12 0.16 -4.41 -7.29
CA GLU A 12 0.13 -3.50 -6.12
C GLU A 12 -1.27 -3.41 -5.51
N ALA A 13 -2.32 -3.28 -6.34
CA ALA A 13 -3.70 -3.24 -5.87
C ALA A 13 -4.10 -4.58 -5.20
N LEU A 14 -3.74 -5.70 -5.81
CA LEU A 14 -4.04 -7.04 -5.29
C LEU A 14 -3.33 -7.38 -3.98
N VAL A 15 -2.12 -6.86 -3.77
CA VAL A 15 -1.39 -7.08 -2.52
C VAL A 15 -1.87 -6.14 -1.42
N THR A 16 -2.26 -4.91 -1.76
CA THR A 16 -2.62 -3.88 -0.78
C THR A 16 -4.06 -4.00 -0.30
N PHE A 17 -5.01 -4.38 -1.18
CA PHE A 17 -6.43 -4.42 -0.86
C PHE A 17 -6.82 -5.48 0.19
N PRO A 18 -6.38 -6.74 0.10
CA PRO A 18 -6.83 -7.79 1.03
C PRO A 18 -6.48 -7.53 2.50
N PRO A 19 -5.25 -7.08 2.86
CA PRO A 19 -4.94 -6.71 4.24
C PRO A 19 -5.85 -5.59 4.78
N GLY A 20 -6.14 -4.57 3.97
CA GLY A 20 -7.04 -3.49 4.33
C GLY A 20 -8.47 -3.99 4.57
N ALA A 21 -8.98 -4.83 3.66
CA ALA A 21 -10.31 -5.43 3.80
C ALA A 21 -10.42 -6.33 5.04
N LEU A 22 -9.39 -7.12 5.36
CA LEU A 22 -9.34 -7.96 6.55
C LEU A 22 -9.32 -7.14 7.85
N LEU A 23 -8.63 -6.00 7.88
CA LEU A 23 -8.66 -5.06 9.00
C LEU A 23 -10.06 -4.46 9.22
N ILE A 24 -10.87 -4.29 8.18
CA ILE A 24 -12.24 -3.78 8.28
C ILE A 24 -13.20 -4.86 8.79
N VAL A 25 -13.20 -6.03 8.13
CA VAL A 25 -14.19 -7.09 8.33
C VAL A 25 -13.87 -7.97 9.54
N ALA A 26 -12.59 -8.23 9.80
CA ALA A 26 -12.13 -9.11 10.87
C ALA A 26 -10.98 -8.48 11.68
N PRO A 27 -11.19 -7.29 12.30
CA PRO A 27 -10.13 -6.55 12.97
C PRO A 27 -9.50 -7.33 14.13
N ASN A 28 -10.31 -8.00 14.96
CA ASN A 28 -9.79 -8.76 16.11
C ASN A 28 -8.96 -9.98 15.67
N TRP A 29 -9.36 -10.65 14.58
CA TRP A 29 -8.59 -11.75 14.03
C TRP A 29 -7.23 -11.25 13.52
N THR A 30 -7.22 -10.14 12.77
CA THR A 30 -5.99 -9.53 12.26
C THR A 30 -5.10 -9.05 13.41
N LEU A 31 -5.65 -8.34 14.39
CA LEU A 31 -4.93 -7.86 15.56
C LEU A 31 -4.36 -8.99 16.43
N SER A 32 -5.05 -10.13 16.53
CA SER A 32 -4.54 -11.31 17.25
C SER A 32 -3.25 -11.89 16.64
N LYS A 33 -2.95 -11.58 15.37
CA LYS A 33 -1.71 -11.96 14.69
C LYS A 33 -0.61 -10.92 14.84
N LEU A 34 -0.97 -9.69 15.22
CA LEU A 34 -0.07 -8.54 15.30
C LEU A 34 0.32 -8.21 16.75
N LEU A 35 -0.54 -8.54 17.70
CA LEU A 35 -0.35 -8.26 19.11
C LEU A 35 0.26 -9.47 19.83
N PRO A 36 1.00 -9.25 20.94
CA PRO A 36 1.45 -10.33 21.80
C PRO A 36 0.29 -11.18 22.33
N THR A 37 0.56 -12.46 22.61
CA THR A 37 -0.42 -13.40 23.18
C THR A 37 -1.00 -12.90 24.49
N THR A 38 -0.19 -12.24 25.32
CA THR A 38 -0.61 -11.65 26.60
C THR A 38 -1.70 -10.58 26.41
N THR A 39 -1.52 -9.68 25.45
CA THR A 39 -2.49 -8.64 25.10
C THR A 39 -3.77 -9.24 24.52
N THR A 40 -3.64 -10.28 23.69
CA THR A 40 -4.81 -10.95 23.08
C THR A 40 -5.66 -11.66 24.13
N LEU A 41 -5.03 -12.33 25.11
CA LEU A 41 -5.72 -13.00 26.21
C LEU A 41 -6.39 -12.03 27.19
N ALA A 42 -5.79 -10.85 27.39
CA ALA A 42 -6.37 -9.79 28.23
C ALA A 42 -7.60 -9.11 27.59
N GLY A 43 -7.84 -9.35 26.30
CA GLY A 43 -8.90 -8.71 25.53
C GLY A 43 -8.40 -7.46 24.82
N ILE A 44 -8.66 -7.39 23.51
CA ILE A 44 -8.27 -6.26 22.67
C ILE A 44 -9.24 -5.10 22.92
N PRO A 45 -8.76 -3.90 23.30
CA PRO A 45 -9.64 -2.75 23.53
C PRO A 45 -10.42 -2.37 22.27
N ALA A 46 -11.70 -1.99 22.44
CA ALA A 46 -12.56 -1.59 21.33
C ALA A 46 -12.00 -0.38 20.55
N SER A 47 -11.27 0.53 21.22
CA SER A 47 -10.58 1.64 20.57
C SER A 47 -9.48 1.17 19.62
N THR A 48 -8.72 0.13 20.00
CA THR A 48 -7.70 -0.48 19.14
C THR A 48 -8.33 -1.13 17.91
N THR A 49 -9.42 -1.87 18.10
CA THR A 49 -10.20 -2.47 17.01
C THR A 49 -10.73 -1.40 16.05
N PHE A 50 -11.28 -0.30 16.57
CA PHE A 50 -11.78 0.80 15.75
C PHE A 50 -10.67 1.50 14.95
N LEU A 51 -9.53 1.80 15.60
CA LEU A 51 -8.37 2.37 14.91
C LEU A 51 -7.84 1.44 13.81
N ALA A 52 -7.82 0.13 14.06
CA ALA A 52 -7.43 -0.86 13.04
C ALA A 52 -8.38 -0.83 11.83
N GLN A 53 -9.69 -0.71 12.04
CA GLN A 53 -10.67 -0.55 10.97
C GLN A 53 -10.51 0.77 10.22
N MET A 54 -10.19 1.87 10.91
CA MET A 54 -9.89 3.15 10.27
C MET A 54 -8.66 3.03 9.36
N VAL A 55 -7.59 2.40 9.83
CA VAL A 55 -6.38 2.13 9.03
C VAL A 55 -6.72 1.24 7.84
N GLY A 56 -7.49 0.15 8.04
CA GLY A 56 -7.96 -0.71 6.96
C GLY A 56 -8.77 0.04 5.90
N SER A 57 -9.64 0.95 6.33
CA SER A 57 -10.46 1.81 5.45
C SER A 57 -9.60 2.76 4.64
N LEU A 58 -8.57 3.36 5.26
CA LEU A 58 -7.61 4.22 4.54
C LEU A 58 -6.80 3.43 3.52
N ILE A 59 -6.35 2.23 3.86
CA ILE A 59 -5.64 1.33 2.92
C ILE A 59 -6.53 1.05 1.71
N VAL A 60 -7.77 0.62 1.93
CA VAL A 60 -8.73 0.35 0.84
C VAL A 60 -8.99 1.61 0.01
N ALA A 61 -9.19 2.76 0.65
CA ALA A 61 -9.40 4.02 -0.07
C ALA A 61 -8.20 4.38 -0.97
N LEU A 62 -6.97 4.17 -0.49
CA LEU A 62 -5.74 4.42 -1.26
C LEU A 62 -5.53 3.42 -2.41
N THR A 63 -6.17 2.24 -2.38
CA THR A 63 -6.17 1.32 -3.52
C THR A 63 -7.09 1.76 -4.66
N VAL A 64 -8.07 2.62 -4.41
CA VAL A 64 -9.01 3.08 -5.47
C VAL A 64 -8.29 3.89 -6.56
N PRO A 65 -7.46 4.91 -6.25
CA PRO A 65 -6.67 5.61 -7.26
C PRO A 65 -5.74 4.68 -8.06
N LEU A 66 -5.14 3.67 -7.42
CA LEU A 66 -4.33 2.65 -8.10
C LEU A 66 -5.17 1.85 -9.09
N ALA A 67 -6.34 1.37 -8.66
CA ALA A 67 -7.24 0.58 -9.49
C ALA A 67 -7.77 1.39 -10.69
N MET A 68 -8.16 2.65 -10.47
CA MET A 68 -8.58 3.55 -11.55
C MET A 68 -7.45 3.84 -12.54
N SER A 69 -6.21 3.78 -12.08
CA SER A 69 -5.02 4.02 -12.90
C SER A 69 -4.59 2.81 -13.76
N ILE A 70 -5.22 1.64 -13.58
CA ILE A 70 -4.95 0.44 -14.40
C ILE A 70 -5.46 0.64 -15.83
N GLN A 71 -6.61 1.29 -16.01
CA GLN A 71 -7.18 1.46 -17.34
C GLN A 71 -6.34 2.42 -18.18
N ASP A 72 -6.17 2.12 -19.47
CA ASP A 72 -5.61 3.08 -20.41
C ASP A 72 -6.69 4.01 -20.93
N ARG A 73 -6.63 5.26 -20.46
CA ARG A 73 -7.41 6.36 -21.00
C ARG A 73 -6.48 7.55 -21.25
N PRO A 74 -6.82 8.44 -22.20
CA PRO A 74 -6.16 9.74 -22.28
C PRO A 74 -6.23 10.42 -20.90
N HIS A 75 -5.12 11.02 -20.46
CA HIS A 75 -4.92 11.67 -19.14
C HIS A 75 -4.63 10.78 -17.92
N VAL A 76 -4.55 9.45 -18.06
CA VAL A 76 -4.26 8.57 -16.90
C VAL A 76 -2.80 8.67 -16.41
N ALA A 77 -1.88 9.13 -17.26
CA ALA A 77 -0.47 9.28 -16.90
C ALA A 77 -0.24 10.23 -15.71
N GLU A 78 -0.97 11.34 -15.64
CA GLU A 78 -0.89 12.27 -14.51
C GLU A 78 -1.49 11.65 -13.24
N SER A 79 -2.65 10.98 -13.36
CA SER A 79 -3.28 10.27 -12.25
C SER A 79 -2.35 9.20 -11.65
N ARG A 80 -1.68 8.41 -12.50
CA ARG A 80 -0.67 7.43 -12.07
C ARG A 80 0.45 8.11 -11.30
N ARG A 81 0.98 9.22 -11.83
CA ARG A 81 2.09 9.95 -11.20
C ARG A 81 1.70 10.50 -9.82
N VAL A 82 0.50 11.06 -9.69
CA VAL A 82 -0.03 11.54 -8.41
C VAL A 82 -0.22 10.39 -7.42
N ALA A 83 -0.78 9.25 -7.86
CA ALA A 83 -0.94 8.07 -7.01
C ALA A 83 0.42 7.54 -6.50
N TYR A 84 1.41 7.43 -7.39
CA TYR A 84 2.77 7.00 -7.04
C TYR A 84 3.45 7.96 -6.04
N TRP A 85 3.29 9.27 -6.21
CA TRP A 85 3.81 10.26 -5.24
C TRP A 85 3.11 10.18 -3.89
N LEU A 86 1.77 10.09 -3.87
CA LEU A 86 1.00 10.02 -2.64
C LEU A 86 1.36 8.78 -1.81
N LEU A 87 1.44 7.62 -2.46
CA LEU A 87 1.82 6.36 -1.81
C LEU A 87 3.29 6.39 -1.36
N GLY A 88 4.19 6.85 -2.22
CA GLY A 88 5.62 6.96 -1.88
C GLY A 88 5.87 7.89 -0.70
N ALA A 89 5.17 9.03 -0.62
CA ALA A 89 5.24 9.92 0.54
C ALA A 89 4.74 9.25 1.82
N GLY A 90 3.63 8.49 1.73
CA GLY A 90 3.13 7.68 2.84
C GLY A 90 4.15 6.66 3.34
N GLU A 91 4.80 5.94 2.44
CA GLU A 91 5.83 4.94 2.78
C GLU A 91 7.08 5.57 3.39
N LEU A 92 7.54 6.71 2.85
CA LEU A 92 8.68 7.46 3.39
C LEU A 92 8.45 7.95 4.83
N LEU A 93 7.21 8.24 5.20
CA LEU A 93 6.85 8.63 6.56
C LEU A 93 6.62 7.41 7.45
N LEU A 94 5.97 6.36 6.93
CA LEU A 94 5.56 5.21 7.71
C LEU A 94 6.75 4.29 8.05
N ILE A 95 7.67 4.03 7.10
CA ILE A 95 8.82 3.15 7.34
C ILE A 95 9.68 3.61 8.53
N PRO A 96 10.13 4.88 8.62
CA PRO A 96 10.90 5.35 9.77
C PRO A 96 10.09 5.31 11.07
N LEU A 97 8.79 5.62 11.01
CA LEU A 97 7.91 5.58 12.18
C LEU A 97 7.81 4.16 12.76
N LEU A 98 7.62 3.15 11.89
CA LEU A 98 7.57 1.75 12.29
C LEU A 98 8.88 1.31 12.96
N LEU A 99 10.02 1.65 12.35
CA LEU A 99 11.33 1.32 12.89
C LEU A 99 11.62 2.04 14.22
N ALA A 100 11.20 3.30 14.35
CA ALA A 100 11.38 4.09 15.58
C ALA A 100 10.52 3.59 16.75
N LYS A 101 9.42 2.89 16.47
CA LYS A 101 8.51 2.33 17.48
C LYS A 101 8.71 0.84 17.74
N GLU A 102 9.66 0.21 17.06
CA GLU A 102 10.05 -1.18 17.31
C GLU A 102 10.42 -1.37 18.80
N GLY A 103 9.88 -2.42 19.44
CA GLY A 103 10.11 -2.72 20.86
C GLY A 103 9.38 -1.82 21.87
N SER A 104 8.63 -0.79 21.44
CA SER A 104 7.89 0.11 22.35
C SER A 104 6.44 0.39 21.93
N SER A 105 5.97 -0.29 20.88
CA SER A 105 4.66 -0.05 20.26
C SER A 105 3.53 -0.90 20.83
N GLY A 106 3.84 -1.92 21.64
CA GLY A 106 2.87 -2.91 22.10
C GLY A 106 2.49 -3.97 21.05
N PHE A 107 3.07 -3.90 19.84
CA PHE A 107 3.02 -5.00 18.87
C PHE A 107 3.99 -6.12 19.28
N ALA A 108 3.78 -7.32 18.74
CA ALA A 108 4.73 -8.40 18.95
C ALA A 108 6.09 -8.06 18.32
N ASP A 109 7.16 -8.53 18.97
CA ASP A 109 8.53 -8.22 18.57
C ASP A 109 8.80 -8.62 17.11
N GLY A 110 9.49 -7.75 16.38
CA GLY A 110 9.86 -7.97 14.98
C GLY A 110 8.75 -7.67 13.98
N ILE A 111 7.48 -7.46 14.40
CA ILE A 111 6.38 -7.22 13.47
C ILE A 111 6.51 -5.87 12.77
N LEU A 112 6.83 -4.79 13.48
CA LEU A 112 6.94 -3.47 12.83
C LEU A 112 8.16 -3.42 11.91
N LYS A 113 9.28 -4.00 12.32
CA LYS A 113 10.45 -4.20 11.47
C LYS A 113 10.12 -5.02 10.21
N THR A 114 9.37 -6.11 10.35
CA THR A 114 8.94 -6.95 9.21
C THR A 114 8.04 -6.14 8.26
N GLY A 115 7.08 -5.40 8.80
CA GLY A 115 6.22 -4.51 8.02
C GLY A 115 7.04 -3.44 7.27
N ALA A 116 7.98 -2.78 7.95
CA ALA A 116 8.86 -1.80 7.34
C ALA A 116 9.68 -2.39 6.19
N VAL A 117 10.28 -3.57 6.38
CA VAL A 117 11.07 -4.25 5.34
C VAL A 117 10.21 -4.65 4.14
N GLN A 118 8.97 -5.11 4.35
CA GLN A 118 8.05 -5.47 3.26
C GLN A 118 7.62 -4.27 2.41
N MET A 119 7.65 -3.06 2.96
CA MET A 119 7.31 -1.83 2.23
C MET A 119 8.46 -1.32 1.35
N VAL A 120 9.71 -1.68 1.65
CA VAL A 120 10.90 -1.19 0.92
C VAL A 120 10.85 -1.51 -0.59
N PRO A 121 10.53 -2.74 -1.05
CA PRO A 121 10.46 -3.04 -2.48
C PRO A 121 9.44 -2.16 -3.23
N PHE A 122 8.31 -1.86 -2.61
CA PHE A 122 7.31 -0.98 -3.20
C PHE A 122 7.85 0.44 -3.32
N LEU A 123 8.42 1.00 -2.25
CA LEU A 123 9.03 2.33 -2.29
C LEU A 123 10.15 2.44 -3.36
N VAL A 124 11.00 1.42 -3.45
CA VAL A 124 12.07 1.34 -4.47
C VAL A 124 11.45 1.30 -5.87
N TRP A 125 10.43 0.49 -6.09
CA TRP A 125 9.71 0.44 -7.37
C TRP A 125 9.13 1.80 -7.74
N ARG A 126 8.49 2.51 -6.81
CA ARG A 126 7.97 3.86 -7.05
C ARG A 126 9.08 4.84 -7.41
N ALA A 127 10.22 4.78 -6.73
CA ALA A 127 11.37 5.63 -7.04
C ALA A 127 11.93 5.36 -8.45
N ILE A 128 12.03 4.08 -8.85
CA ILE A 128 12.46 3.69 -10.20
C ILE A 128 11.49 4.26 -11.24
N VAL A 129 10.18 4.08 -11.04
CA VAL A 129 9.16 4.53 -12.00
C VAL A 129 9.06 6.06 -12.06
N LEU A 130 9.19 6.76 -10.94
CA LEU A 130 9.06 8.23 -10.88
C LEU A 130 10.31 8.97 -11.35
N LEU A 131 11.51 8.47 -11.02
CA LEU A 131 12.77 9.19 -11.23
C LEU A 131 13.63 8.57 -12.34
N GLY A 132 13.59 7.24 -12.50
CA GLY A 132 14.42 6.53 -13.47
C GLY A 132 13.72 6.29 -14.81
N LYS A 133 12.42 5.95 -14.76
CA LYS A 133 11.62 5.54 -15.92
C LYS A 133 10.24 6.19 -15.98
N PRO A 134 10.16 7.54 -15.93
CA PRO A 134 8.88 8.25 -15.98
C PRO A 134 8.11 8.00 -17.28
N GLU A 135 8.80 7.60 -18.37
CA GLU A 135 8.17 7.23 -19.63
C GLU A 135 7.18 6.07 -19.48
N TRP A 136 7.41 5.13 -18.55
CA TRP A 136 6.53 3.98 -18.33
C TRP A 136 5.14 4.40 -17.85
N LEU A 137 5.04 5.51 -17.12
CA LEU A 137 3.76 6.07 -16.68
C LEU A 137 2.94 6.61 -17.85
N ALA A 138 3.63 7.08 -18.90
CA ALA A 138 3.05 7.68 -20.11
C ALA A 138 2.85 6.67 -21.26
N GLU A 139 3.67 5.62 -21.33
CA GLU A 139 3.83 4.73 -22.49
C GLU A 139 2.55 3.99 -22.90
N ALA A 140 1.67 3.77 -21.94
CA ALA A 140 0.40 3.13 -22.14
C ALA A 140 -0.56 3.98 -23.05
N SER A 141 -0.36 5.31 -23.13
CA SER A 141 -1.06 6.19 -24.09
C SER A 141 -0.42 6.26 -25.49
N THR A 142 0.83 5.82 -25.64
CA THR A 142 1.62 6.02 -26.87
C THR A 142 1.45 4.91 -27.90
N PHE A 143 0.99 3.72 -27.48
CA PHE A 143 0.74 2.59 -28.39
C PHE A 143 -0.40 2.85 -29.38
N GLU A 144 -1.32 3.77 -29.08
CA GLU A 144 -2.40 4.15 -30.00
C GLU A 144 -1.94 5.17 -31.05
N LYS A 145 -0.96 6.03 -30.72
CA LYS A 145 -0.47 7.08 -31.62
C LYS A 145 0.48 6.54 -32.71
N LYS A 146 1.07 5.36 -32.51
CA LYS A 146 1.88 4.66 -33.53
C LYS A 146 1.05 3.73 -34.45
N ARG A 147 -0.25 3.59 -34.21
CA ARG A 147 -1.16 2.75 -34.99
C ARG A 147 -2.11 3.54 -35.91
N LYS A 148 -1.97 4.86 -35.95
CA LYS A 148 -2.58 5.75 -36.94
C LYS A 148 -1.49 6.31 -37.84
#